data_AF-A0A1H0XP82-F1
#
_entry.id   AF-A0A1H0XP82-F1
#
_cell.length_a   1.000
_cell.length_b   1.000
_cell.length_c   1.000
_cell.angle_alpha   90.00
_cell.angle_beta   90.00
_cell.angle_gamma   90.00
#
_symmetry.space_group_name_H-M   'P 1'
#
loop_
_entity.id
_entity.type
_entity.pdbx_description
1 polymer ?
#
loop_
_entity_poly.entity_id
_entity_poly.type
_entity_poly.pdbx_seq_one_letter_code
_entity_poly.pdbx_strand_id
1 'polypeptide(L)'
;MGEKLEKYLIEICKAPLLSIEEEIELSKAIQQKGADCDEMKKMVKCNERFVLSVARQYQNRGLSIEELIKAGRAGLEKAALKFDASRGFKFISYAVWWIRREILIAIESPDVDVINPIHDPAILQELCNNGSKSAALKLGQMYDKGDEENGIFRNPVKARRYFKLAGKKYEYVPEEEDPHEADYFLRGSAEELVAVKTLVDELAQKYGEPANELGLYISMNILMKTLVGSHYYDGNLLTMNADDPECIVLHAEANRVEPLLYALRQAFPNLEIEVKETKTALIHKVYGNKNKK
;
A
#
# COMPACT_ATOMS: atom_id res chain seq x y z
N MET A 1 -15.18 -37.01 0.39
CA MET A 1 -14.94 -35.64 0.91
C MET A 1 -16.23 -34.86 1.19
N GLY A 2 -17.34 -35.06 0.47
CA GLY A 2 -18.58 -34.28 0.65
C GLY A 2 -19.25 -34.36 2.04
N GLU A 3 -19.29 -35.53 2.69
CA GLU A 3 -19.97 -35.67 4.00
C GLU A 3 -19.37 -34.82 5.13
N LYS A 4 -18.05 -34.54 5.10
CA LYS A 4 -17.38 -33.76 6.16
C LYS A 4 -17.71 -32.26 6.03
N LEU A 5 -17.79 -31.77 4.79
CA LEU A 5 -18.20 -30.39 4.49
C LEU A 5 -19.67 -30.16 4.82
N GLU A 6 -20.56 -31.08 4.46
CA GLU A 6 -21.98 -30.96 4.79
C GLU A 6 -22.22 -30.89 6.30
N LYS A 7 -21.53 -31.74 7.08
CA LYS A 7 -21.57 -31.67 8.55
C LYS A 7 -21.08 -30.32 9.07
N TYR A 8 -19.96 -29.80 8.55
CA TYR A 8 -19.44 -28.49 8.93
C TYR A 8 -20.42 -27.34 8.63
N LEU A 9 -21.02 -27.33 7.44
CA LEU A 9 -22.00 -26.31 7.06
C LEU A 9 -23.26 -26.35 7.93
N ILE A 10 -23.71 -27.56 8.31
CA ILE A 10 -24.83 -27.73 9.24
C ILE A 10 -24.47 -27.19 10.63
N GLU A 11 -23.25 -27.42 11.11
CA GLU A 11 -22.79 -26.91 12.41
C GLU A 11 -22.75 -25.37 12.45
N ILE A 12 -22.24 -24.74 11.39
CA ILE A 12 -22.24 -23.27 11.25
C ILE A 12 -23.66 -22.70 11.37
N CYS A 13 -24.65 -23.36 10.76
CA CYS A 13 -26.02 -22.90 10.76
C CYS A 13 -26.72 -23.01 12.14
N LYS A 14 -26.21 -23.86 13.04
CA LYS A 14 -26.78 -24.12 14.38
C LYS A 14 -26.27 -23.17 15.47
N ALA A 15 -25.27 -22.35 15.19
CA ALA A 15 -24.73 -21.42 16.18
C ALA A 15 -25.81 -20.42 16.66
N PRO A 16 -25.87 -20.13 17.98
CA PRO A 16 -26.82 -19.16 18.52
C PRO A 16 -26.47 -17.74 18.05
N LEU A 17 -27.50 -16.93 17.86
CA LEU A 17 -27.33 -15.51 17.56
C LEU A 17 -27.01 -14.73 18.83
N LEU A 18 -26.11 -13.77 18.70
CA LEU A 18 -25.78 -12.86 19.79
C LEU A 18 -26.88 -11.81 19.96
N SER A 19 -27.20 -11.48 21.20
CA SER A 19 -27.95 -10.26 21.50
C SER A 19 -27.06 -9.03 21.31
N ILE A 20 -27.67 -7.84 21.26
CA ILE A 20 -26.92 -6.57 21.14
C ILE A 20 -26.04 -6.37 22.38
N GLU A 21 -26.54 -6.73 23.55
CA GLU A 21 -25.81 -6.66 24.81
C GLU A 21 -24.60 -7.60 24.80
N GLU A 22 -24.76 -8.83 24.33
CA GLU A 22 -23.65 -9.78 24.17
C GLU A 22 -22.62 -9.29 23.15
N GLU A 23 -23.04 -8.69 22.03
CA GLU A 23 -22.11 -8.08 21.06
C GLU A 23 -21.26 -6.98 21.69
N ILE A 24 -21.86 -6.13 22.54
CA ILE A 24 -21.16 -5.06 23.26
C ILE A 24 -20.16 -5.63 24.26
N GLU A 25 -20.56 -6.63 25.06
CA GLU A 25 -19.69 -7.27 26.04
C GLU A 25 -18.49 -7.96 25.39
N LEU A 26 -18.74 -8.74 24.33
CA LEU A 26 -17.70 -9.43 23.58
C LEU A 26 -16.74 -8.44 22.91
N SER A 27 -17.27 -7.38 22.29
CA SER A 27 -16.45 -6.32 21.67
C SER A 27 -15.50 -5.67 22.69
N LYS A 28 -15.99 -5.32 23.89
CA LYS A 28 -15.15 -4.75 24.94
C LYS A 28 -14.08 -5.72 25.44
N ALA A 29 -14.44 -6.99 25.64
CA ALA A 29 -13.50 -8.01 26.08
C ALA A 29 -12.39 -8.26 25.04
N ILE A 30 -12.74 -8.32 23.75
CA ILE A 30 -11.79 -8.49 22.65
C ILE A 30 -10.81 -7.31 22.57
N GLN A 31 -11.30 -6.07 22.71
CA GLN A 31 -10.44 -4.88 22.75
C GLN A 31 -9.40 -4.93 23.88
N GLN A 32 -9.75 -5.53 25.03
CA GLN A 32 -8.86 -5.63 26.19
C GLN A 32 -7.90 -6.84 26.11
N LYS A 33 -8.39 -7.98 25.62
CA LYS A 33 -7.66 -9.26 25.67
C LYS A 33 -6.95 -9.63 24.37
N GLY A 34 -7.23 -8.94 23.27
CA GLY A 34 -6.63 -9.21 21.96
C GLY A 34 -7.26 -10.39 21.23
N ALA A 35 -6.57 -10.88 20.19
CA ALA A 35 -7.13 -11.84 19.21
C ALA A 35 -7.29 -13.27 19.75
N ASP A 36 -6.44 -13.70 20.69
CA ASP A 36 -6.39 -15.10 21.14
C ASP A 36 -7.37 -15.43 22.28
N CYS A 37 -8.31 -14.53 22.59
CA CYS A 37 -9.26 -14.71 23.69
C CYS A 37 -10.47 -15.59 23.31
N ASP A 38 -11.10 -16.19 24.32
CA ASP A 38 -12.28 -17.04 24.09
C ASP A 38 -13.50 -16.23 23.63
N GLU A 39 -13.54 -14.94 23.96
CA GLU A 39 -14.55 -14.01 23.47
C GLU A 39 -14.45 -13.78 21.96
N MET A 40 -13.24 -13.73 21.40
CA MET A 40 -13.04 -13.71 19.94
C MET A 40 -13.62 -14.97 19.31
N LYS A 41 -13.30 -16.14 19.86
CA LYS A 41 -13.81 -17.43 19.35
C LYS A 41 -15.34 -17.48 19.40
N LYS A 42 -15.96 -16.99 20.49
CA LYS A 42 -17.43 -16.90 20.62
C LYS A 42 -18.01 -15.94 19.57
N MET A 43 -17.44 -14.73 19.44
CA MET A 43 -17.88 -13.72 18.48
C MET A 43 -17.82 -14.25 17.04
N VAL A 44 -16.72 -14.89 16.66
CA VAL A 44 -16.55 -15.50 15.34
C VAL A 44 -17.56 -16.60 15.11
N LYS A 45 -17.66 -17.57 16.04
CA LYS A 45 -18.53 -18.75 15.90
C LYS A 45 -20.00 -18.38 15.73
N CYS A 46 -20.51 -17.41 16.49
CA CYS A 46 -21.89 -16.94 16.37
C CYS A 46 -22.20 -16.26 15.03
N ASN A 47 -21.18 -15.71 14.36
CA ASN A 47 -21.31 -14.97 13.11
C ASN A 47 -20.84 -15.77 11.87
N GLU A 48 -20.36 -17.01 12.01
CA GLU A 48 -19.92 -17.85 10.88
C GLU A 48 -21.01 -18.09 9.84
N ARG A 49 -22.28 -18.16 10.26
CA ARG A 49 -23.41 -18.29 9.33
C ARG A 49 -23.53 -17.10 8.39
N PHE A 50 -23.19 -15.91 8.88
CA PHE A 50 -23.14 -14.71 8.07
C PHE A 50 -21.95 -14.74 7.10
N VAL A 51 -20.78 -15.20 7.56
CA VAL A 51 -19.62 -15.39 6.67
C VAL A 51 -19.96 -16.34 5.52
N LEU A 52 -20.63 -17.46 5.81
CA LEU A 52 -21.11 -18.39 4.79
C LEU A 52 -22.05 -17.71 3.78
N SER A 53 -22.98 -16.88 4.23
CA SER A 53 -23.94 -16.20 3.34
C SER A 53 -23.25 -15.16 2.44
N VAL A 54 -22.19 -14.52 2.92
CA VAL A 54 -21.36 -13.62 2.12
C VAL A 54 -20.49 -14.42 1.14
N ALA A 55 -19.80 -15.47 1.61
CA ALA A 55 -18.91 -16.32 0.80
C ALA A 55 -19.63 -16.98 -0.38
N ARG A 56 -20.89 -17.39 -0.22
CA ARG A 56 -21.72 -17.93 -1.31
C ARG A 56 -21.84 -16.98 -2.51
N GLN A 57 -21.77 -15.66 -2.30
CA GLN A 57 -21.85 -14.66 -3.37
C GLN A 57 -20.59 -14.64 -4.26
N TYR A 58 -19.51 -15.27 -3.80
CA TYR A 58 -18.22 -15.30 -4.48
C TYR A 58 -17.83 -16.70 -5.00
N GLN A 59 -18.76 -17.66 -4.99
CA GLN A 59 -18.53 -18.99 -5.56
C GLN A 59 -18.25 -18.92 -7.08
N ASN A 60 -17.64 -19.98 -7.60
CA ASN A 60 -17.25 -20.12 -9.01
C ASN A 60 -16.19 -19.10 -9.49
N ARG A 61 -15.42 -18.52 -8.57
CA ARG A 61 -14.34 -17.57 -8.87
C ARG A 61 -12.94 -18.17 -8.63
N GLY A 62 -12.79 -19.49 -8.80
CA GLY A 62 -11.50 -20.17 -8.70
C GLY A 62 -11.15 -20.74 -7.32
N LEU A 63 -11.90 -20.40 -6.26
CA LEU A 63 -11.77 -21.00 -4.93
C LEU A 63 -12.98 -21.87 -4.56
N SER A 64 -12.72 -22.92 -3.77
CA SER A 64 -13.75 -23.72 -3.14
C SER A 64 -14.52 -22.93 -2.07
N ILE A 65 -15.73 -23.37 -1.74
CA ILE A 65 -16.53 -22.72 -0.69
C ILE A 65 -15.84 -22.76 0.67
N GLU A 66 -15.05 -23.79 0.95
CA GLU A 66 -14.26 -23.91 2.19
C GLU A 66 -13.19 -22.82 2.28
N GLU A 67 -12.47 -22.58 1.18
CA GLU A 67 -11.44 -21.54 1.11
C GLU A 67 -12.05 -20.13 1.25
N LEU A 68 -13.20 -19.89 0.61
CA LEU A 68 -13.93 -18.62 0.72
C LEU A 68 -14.42 -18.38 2.16
N ILE A 69 -14.93 -19.42 2.84
CA ILE A 69 -15.32 -19.33 4.25
C ILE A 69 -14.10 -19.04 5.13
N LYS A 70 -12.98 -19.74 4.90
CA LYS A 70 -11.74 -19.53 5.66
C LYS A 70 -11.23 -18.09 5.53
N ALA A 71 -11.19 -17.56 4.31
CA ALA A 71 -10.83 -16.16 4.06
C ALA A 71 -11.81 -15.18 4.71
N GLY A 72 -13.12 -15.44 4.60
CA GLY A 72 -14.13 -14.61 5.23
C GLY A 72 -14.06 -14.62 6.76
N ARG A 73 -13.71 -15.74 7.40
CA ARG A 73 -13.49 -15.83 8.86
C ARG A 73 -12.31 -14.95 9.31
N ALA A 74 -11.22 -14.93 8.55
CA ALA A 74 -10.11 -14.01 8.82
C ALA A 74 -10.54 -12.54 8.73
N GLY A 75 -11.42 -12.20 7.79
CA GLY A 75 -12.03 -10.86 7.71
C GLY A 75 -12.91 -10.53 8.92
N LEU A 76 -13.69 -11.50 9.39
CA LEU A 76 -14.53 -11.35 10.58
C LEU A 76 -13.70 -11.12 11.86
N GLU A 77 -12.59 -11.85 12.03
CA GLU A 77 -11.65 -11.67 13.15
C GLU A 77 -11.02 -10.27 13.13
N LYS A 78 -10.55 -9.82 11.96
CA LYS A 78 -10.04 -8.45 11.76
C LYS A 78 -11.08 -7.39 12.09
N ALA A 79 -12.34 -7.62 11.72
CA ALA A 79 -13.44 -6.73 12.07
C ALA A 79 -13.67 -6.70 13.58
N ALA A 80 -13.67 -7.84 14.25
CA ALA A 80 -13.90 -7.93 15.69
C ALA A 80 -12.84 -7.18 16.50
N LEU A 81 -11.57 -7.21 16.08
CA LEU A 81 -10.48 -6.45 16.71
C LEU A 81 -10.65 -4.94 16.61
N LYS A 82 -11.28 -4.45 15.54
CA LYS A 82 -11.42 -3.01 15.26
C LYS A 82 -12.83 -2.47 15.56
N PHE A 83 -13.76 -3.36 15.90
CA PHE A 83 -15.13 -2.99 16.13
C PHE A 83 -15.28 -2.23 17.45
N ASP A 84 -15.98 -1.10 17.37
CA ASP A 84 -16.30 -0.22 18.47
C ASP A 84 -17.82 -0.13 18.61
N ALA A 85 -18.34 -0.86 19.60
CA ALA A 85 -19.77 -0.96 19.86
C ALA A 85 -20.39 0.35 20.39
N SER A 86 -19.59 1.34 20.81
CA SER A 86 -20.09 2.65 21.28
C SER A 86 -20.77 3.46 20.17
N ARG A 87 -20.50 3.12 18.90
CA ARG A 87 -21.01 3.82 17.72
C ARG A 87 -22.47 3.49 17.37
N GLY A 88 -23.10 2.56 18.07
CA GLY A 88 -24.55 2.30 17.95
C GLY A 88 -24.99 1.51 16.71
N PHE A 89 -24.07 0.83 16.02
CA PHE A 89 -24.38 -0.04 14.89
C PHE A 89 -24.09 -1.51 15.23
N LYS A 90 -24.85 -2.44 14.63
CA LYS A 90 -24.64 -3.89 14.80
C LYS A 90 -23.28 -4.31 14.26
N PHE A 91 -22.63 -5.27 14.91
CA PHE A 91 -21.31 -5.76 14.50
C PHE A 91 -21.28 -6.22 13.04
N ILE A 92 -22.31 -6.95 12.61
CA ILE A 92 -22.42 -7.54 11.27
C ILE A 92 -22.40 -6.45 10.17
N SER A 93 -22.98 -5.28 10.45
CA SER A 93 -22.99 -4.13 9.53
C SER A 93 -21.57 -3.59 9.27
N TYR A 94 -20.69 -3.68 10.27
CA TYR A 94 -19.29 -3.32 10.15
C TYR A 94 -18.46 -4.45 9.52
N ALA A 95 -18.69 -5.69 9.97
CA ALA A 95 -17.91 -6.86 9.58
C ALA A 95 -18.03 -7.22 8.09
N VAL A 96 -19.18 -6.94 7.46
CA VAL A 96 -19.41 -7.29 6.04
C VAL A 96 -18.34 -6.73 5.09
N TRP A 97 -17.82 -5.53 5.38
CA TRP A 97 -16.76 -4.92 4.57
C TRP A 97 -15.45 -5.70 4.67
N TRP A 98 -15.04 -6.08 5.88
CA TRP A 98 -13.83 -6.86 6.12
C TRP A 98 -13.94 -8.27 5.54
N ILE A 99 -15.09 -8.92 5.69
CA ILE A 99 -15.34 -10.25 5.11
C ILE A 99 -15.20 -10.20 3.59
N ARG A 100 -15.85 -9.24 2.92
CA ARG A 100 -15.76 -9.10 1.46
C ARG A 100 -14.35 -8.82 0.98
N ARG A 101 -13.63 -7.93 1.68
CA ARG A 101 -12.24 -7.58 1.36
C ARG A 101 -11.34 -8.81 1.39
N GLU A 102 -11.38 -9.60 2.46
CA GLU A 102 -10.51 -10.78 2.58
C GLU A 102 -10.87 -11.89 1.59
N ILE A 103 -12.16 -12.07 1.30
CA ILE A 103 -12.61 -13.00 0.25
C ILE A 103 -12.07 -12.58 -1.12
N LEU A 104 -12.17 -11.28 -1.46
CA LEU A 104 -11.65 -10.76 -2.72
C LEU A 104 -10.13 -10.93 -2.83
N ILE A 105 -9.38 -10.64 -1.76
CA ILE A 105 -7.93 -10.88 -1.71
C ILE A 105 -7.60 -12.35 -1.96
N ALA A 106 -8.32 -13.27 -1.31
CA ALA A 106 -8.10 -14.71 -1.50
C ALA A 106 -8.37 -15.15 -2.95
N ILE A 107 -9.43 -14.62 -3.58
CA ILE A 107 -9.77 -14.90 -4.99
C ILE A 107 -8.70 -14.36 -5.94
N GLU A 108 -8.17 -13.17 -5.67
CA GLU A 108 -7.16 -12.52 -6.50
C GLU A 108 -5.77 -13.16 -6.36
N SER A 109 -5.54 -14.02 -5.35
CA SER A 109 -4.25 -14.68 -5.11
C SER A 109 -4.39 -16.11 -4.52
N PRO A 110 -4.84 -17.11 -5.33
CA PRO A 110 -5.18 -18.45 -4.84
C PRO A 110 -4.00 -19.29 -4.29
N ASP A 111 -2.76 -18.99 -4.71
CA ASP A 111 -1.56 -19.78 -4.37
C ASP A 111 -0.65 -19.11 -3.32
N VAL A 112 -1.17 -18.13 -2.59
CA VAL A 112 -0.43 -17.53 -1.48
C VAL A 112 -0.96 -18.15 -0.21
N ASP A 113 -0.35 -19.26 0.21
CA ASP A 113 -0.33 -19.65 1.63
C ASP A 113 -0.16 -18.37 2.45
N VAL A 114 -0.94 -18.22 3.52
CA VAL A 114 -1.04 -17.00 4.35
C VAL A 114 0.35 -16.59 4.85
N ILE A 115 1.10 -15.90 3.98
CA ILE A 115 2.22 -15.07 4.34
C ILE A 115 1.53 -13.83 4.86
N ASN A 116 1.79 -13.51 6.14
CA ASN A 116 1.46 -12.23 6.75
C ASN A 116 1.43 -11.16 5.67
N PRO A 117 0.38 -10.33 5.55
CA PRO A 117 0.36 -9.32 4.51
C PRO A 117 1.58 -8.44 4.73
N ILE A 118 2.59 -8.67 3.91
CA ILE A 118 3.76 -7.82 3.83
C ILE A 118 3.19 -6.57 3.18
N HIS A 119 2.76 -5.66 4.05
CA HIS A 119 2.32 -4.31 3.73
C HIS A 119 3.53 -3.41 3.52
N ASP A 120 4.63 -3.75 4.19
CA ASP A 120 5.94 -3.15 4.06
C ASP A 120 6.44 -3.29 2.61
N PRO A 121 6.49 -2.18 1.87
CA PRO A 121 6.95 -2.21 0.49
C PRO A 121 8.43 -2.57 0.41
N ALA A 122 9.28 -2.22 1.39
CA ALA A 122 10.70 -2.58 1.38
C ALA A 122 10.91 -4.11 1.34
N ILE A 123 10.18 -4.87 2.14
CA ILE A 123 10.25 -6.34 2.12
C ILE A 123 9.77 -6.88 0.77
N LEU A 124 8.74 -6.27 0.15
CA LEU A 124 8.30 -6.67 -1.18
C LEU A 124 9.37 -6.39 -2.25
N GLN A 125 10.10 -5.29 -2.14
CA GLN A 125 11.19 -4.95 -3.04
C GLN A 125 12.37 -5.89 -2.88
N GLU A 126 12.75 -6.21 -1.66
CA GLU A 126 13.81 -7.18 -1.37
C GLU A 126 13.47 -8.55 -1.99
N LEU A 127 12.25 -9.03 -1.78
CA LEU A 127 11.77 -10.27 -2.38
C LEU A 127 11.76 -10.18 -3.91
N CYS A 128 11.35 -9.05 -4.48
CA CYS A 128 11.39 -8.81 -5.93
C CYS A 128 12.83 -8.87 -6.47
N ASN A 129 13.78 -8.22 -5.81
CA ASN A 129 15.21 -8.24 -6.16
C ASN A 129 15.80 -9.65 -6.06
N ASN A 130 15.35 -10.43 -5.09
CA ASN A 130 15.68 -11.85 -4.94
C ASN A 130 14.95 -12.77 -5.92
N GLY A 131 14.21 -12.21 -6.89
CA GLY A 131 13.58 -12.95 -7.99
C GLY A 131 12.15 -13.43 -7.72
N SER A 132 11.50 -12.97 -6.64
CA SER A 132 10.11 -13.32 -6.33
C SER A 132 9.14 -12.65 -7.30
N LYS A 133 8.54 -13.45 -8.19
CA LYS A 133 7.53 -12.99 -9.15
C LYS A 133 6.26 -12.46 -8.49
N SER A 134 5.85 -13.03 -7.35
CA SER A 134 4.66 -12.58 -6.63
C SER A 134 4.87 -11.21 -6.00
N ALA A 135 6.07 -10.95 -5.48
CA ALA A 135 6.43 -9.64 -4.94
C ALA A 135 6.50 -8.58 -6.05
N ALA A 136 7.13 -8.91 -7.19
CA ALA A 136 7.13 -8.05 -8.37
C ALA A 136 5.70 -7.73 -8.86
N LEU A 137 4.80 -8.71 -8.86
CA LEU A 137 3.40 -8.48 -9.25
C LEU A 137 2.71 -7.49 -8.30
N LYS A 138 2.89 -7.66 -7.00
CA LYS A 138 2.26 -6.83 -5.97
C LYS A 138 2.76 -5.38 -6.05
N LEU A 139 4.06 -5.19 -6.26
CA LEU A 139 4.63 -3.86 -6.51
C LEU A 139 4.09 -3.23 -7.79
N GLY A 140 4.00 -4.00 -8.88
CA GLY A 140 3.40 -3.53 -10.13
C GLY A 140 1.97 -3.00 -9.92
N GLN A 141 1.17 -3.70 -9.12
CA GLN A 141 -0.19 -3.30 -8.78
C GLN A 141 -0.25 -2.07 -7.86
N MET A 142 0.67 -1.97 -6.88
CA MET A 142 0.77 -0.80 -5.99
C MET A 142 1.04 0.47 -6.79
N TYR A 143 2.00 0.45 -7.72
CA TYR A 143 2.29 1.61 -8.57
C TYR A 143 1.25 1.83 -9.67
N ASP A 144 0.51 0.81 -10.11
CA ASP A 144 -0.54 1.01 -11.12
C ASP A 144 -1.80 1.65 -10.55
N LYS A 145 -2.16 1.30 -9.31
CA LYS A 145 -3.35 1.83 -8.65
C LYS A 145 -3.08 3.08 -7.82
N GLY A 146 -1.84 3.28 -7.37
CA GLY A 146 -1.53 4.24 -6.30
C GLY A 146 -2.10 3.77 -4.96
N ASP A 147 -1.48 4.22 -3.87
CA ASP A 147 -1.92 4.04 -2.50
C ASP A 147 -1.56 5.31 -1.69
N GLU A 148 -2.43 6.31 -1.78
CA GLU A 148 -2.25 7.63 -1.13
C GLU A 148 -2.15 7.51 0.40
N GLU A 149 -2.82 6.53 1.02
CA GLU A 149 -2.76 6.31 2.48
C GLU A 149 -1.35 5.92 2.93
N ASN A 150 -0.60 5.24 2.06
CA ASN A 150 0.79 4.84 2.29
C ASN A 150 1.80 5.70 1.51
N GLY A 151 1.36 6.83 0.93
CA GLY A 151 2.23 7.74 0.19
C GLY A 151 2.80 7.17 -1.10
N ILE A 152 2.15 6.17 -1.71
CA ILE A 152 2.49 5.66 -3.05
C ILE A 152 1.55 6.34 -4.05
N PHE A 153 2.08 7.01 -5.07
CA PHE A 153 1.25 7.52 -6.16
C PHE A 153 1.28 6.56 -7.34
N ARG A 154 0.36 6.76 -8.28
CA ARG A 154 0.36 6.02 -9.53
C ARG A 154 1.63 6.36 -10.31
N ASN A 155 2.53 5.39 -10.49
CA ASN A 155 3.72 5.49 -11.34
C ASN A 155 3.68 4.38 -12.41
N PRO A 156 3.17 4.68 -13.61
CA PRO A 156 3.04 3.71 -14.69
C PRO A 156 4.37 3.14 -15.19
N VAL A 157 5.46 3.91 -15.08
CA VAL A 157 6.81 3.49 -15.50
C VAL A 157 7.35 2.41 -14.58
N LYS A 158 7.28 2.63 -13.26
CA LYS A 158 7.64 1.61 -12.26
C LYS A 158 6.71 0.42 -12.31
N ALA A 159 5.40 0.65 -12.44
CA ALA A 159 4.42 -0.43 -12.61
C ALA A 159 4.81 -1.35 -13.78
N ARG A 160 5.13 -0.78 -14.94
CA ARG A 160 5.59 -1.53 -16.13
C ARG A 160 6.84 -2.35 -15.84
N ARG A 161 7.84 -1.76 -15.16
CA ARG A 161 9.08 -2.47 -14.79
C ARG A 161 8.78 -3.71 -13.96
N TYR A 162 7.97 -3.57 -12.92
CA TYR A 162 7.64 -4.68 -12.02
C TYR A 162 6.72 -5.72 -12.66
N PHE A 163 5.74 -5.32 -13.48
CA PHE A 163 4.95 -6.27 -14.26
C PHE A 163 5.80 -7.07 -15.24
N LYS A 164 6.80 -6.44 -15.88
CA LYS A 164 7.75 -7.15 -16.75
C LYS A 164 8.56 -8.18 -15.96
N LEU A 165 9.06 -7.85 -14.77
CA LEU A 165 9.76 -8.78 -13.88
C LEU A 165 8.85 -9.94 -13.43
N ALA A 166 7.58 -9.67 -13.18
CA ALA A 166 6.57 -10.68 -12.86
C ALA A 166 6.15 -11.54 -14.07
N GLY A 167 6.57 -11.20 -15.30
CA GLY A 167 6.16 -11.86 -16.53
C GLY A 167 4.71 -11.57 -16.94
N LYS A 168 4.14 -10.43 -16.52
CA LYS A 168 2.81 -9.96 -16.90
C LYS A 168 2.88 -8.89 -18.00
N LYS A 169 1.84 -8.83 -18.83
CA LYS A 169 1.66 -7.76 -19.81
C LYS A 169 1.04 -6.55 -19.11
N TYR A 170 1.64 -5.37 -19.28
CA TYR A 170 1.12 -4.11 -18.77
C TYR A 170 0.58 -3.27 -19.94
N GLU A 171 -0.68 -2.84 -19.85
CA GLU A 171 -1.29 -1.95 -20.83
C GLU A 171 -1.35 -0.55 -20.23
N TYR A 172 -0.57 0.33 -20.83
CA TYR A 172 -0.40 1.71 -20.38
C TYR A 172 -1.15 2.65 -21.32
N VAL A 173 -2.00 3.49 -20.75
CA VAL A 173 -2.63 4.61 -21.44
C VAL A 173 -1.91 5.87 -20.98
N PRO A 174 -1.19 6.57 -21.87
CA PRO A 174 -0.52 7.81 -21.50
C PRO A 174 -1.54 8.90 -21.12
N GLU A 175 -1.30 9.54 -19.98
CA GLU A 175 -1.94 10.80 -19.60
C GLU A 175 -0.94 11.94 -19.84
N GLU A 176 -1.40 13.18 -20.10
CA GLU A 176 -0.55 14.29 -20.56
C GLU A 176 0.45 14.82 -19.50
N GLU A 177 0.37 14.37 -18.23
CA GLU A 177 1.21 14.82 -17.11
C GLU A 177 1.82 13.61 -16.34
N ASP A 178 2.57 12.74 -17.02
CA ASP A 178 3.29 11.65 -16.35
C ASP A 178 4.32 12.18 -15.32
N PRO A 179 4.48 11.52 -14.15
CA PRO A 179 5.51 11.89 -13.18
C PRO A 179 6.93 11.80 -13.78
N HIS A 180 7.70 12.87 -13.64
CA HIS A 180 9.10 12.96 -14.03
C HIS A 180 10.00 12.65 -12.84
N GLU A 181 11.03 11.83 -13.07
CA GLU A 181 12.12 11.65 -12.11
C GLU A 181 13.15 12.79 -12.25
N ALA A 182 13.59 13.32 -11.13
CA ALA A 182 14.58 14.39 -11.07
C ALA A 182 15.48 14.25 -9.84
N ASP A 183 16.74 14.65 -10.03
CA ASP A 183 17.75 14.75 -8.98
C ASP A 183 17.90 16.21 -8.56
N TYR A 184 17.78 16.49 -7.26
CA TYR A 184 18.03 17.80 -6.66
C TYR A 184 19.36 17.74 -5.92
N PHE A 185 20.32 18.55 -6.34
CA PHE A 185 21.64 18.68 -5.75
C PHE A 185 21.63 19.88 -4.82
N LEU A 186 21.83 19.65 -3.53
CA LEU A 186 21.87 20.67 -2.50
C LEU A 186 23.31 20.81 -2.02
N ARG A 187 23.90 21.99 -2.20
CA ARG A 187 25.27 22.32 -1.76
C ARG A 187 25.24 23.54 -0.84
N GLY A 188 26.08 23.56 0.19
CA GLY A 188 26.15 24.70 1.10
C GLY A 188 26.91 24.38 2.39
N SER A 189 26.59 25.10 3.46
CA SER A 189 27.26 24.89 4.75
C SER A 189 26.90 23.51 5.34
N ALA A 190 27.85 22.91 6.07
CA ALA A 190 27.62 21.63 6.73
C ALA A 190 26.44 21.66 7.70
N GLU A 191 26.21 22.80 8.37
CA GLU A 191 25.06 22.99 9.28
C GLU A 191 23.72 22.89 8.54
N GLU A 192 23.60 23.51 7.37
CA GLU A 192 22.38 23.47 6.57
C GLU A 192 22.13 22.10 5.96
N LEU A 193 23.17 21.44 5.45
CA LEU A 193 23.05 20.08 4.90
C LEU A 193 22.64 19.10 6.01
N VAL A 194 23.19 19.22 7.22
CA VAL A 194 22.76 18.42 8.38
C VAL A 194 21.30 18.72 8.73
N ALA A 195 20.84 19.97 8.62
CA ALA A 195 19.44 20.31 8.85
C ALA A 195 18.50 19.68 7.81
N VAL A 196 18.86 19.69 6.52
CA VAL A 196 18.10 18.97 5.48
C VAL A 196 18.07 17.48 5.78
N LYS A 197 19.23 16.87 6.03
CA LYS A 197 19.32 15.44 6.32
C LYS A 197 18.44 15.06 7.50
N THR A 198 18.49 15.84 8.59
CA THR A 198 17.70 15.60 9.80
C THR A 198 16.20 15.70 9.52
N LEU A 199 15.77 16.75 8.81
CA LEU A 199 14.37 16.93 8.42
C LEU A 199 13.86 15.72 7.63
N VAL A 200 14.62 15.33 6.61
CA VAL A 200 14.22 14.26 5.70
C VAL A 200 14.23 12.91 6.43
N ASP A 201 15.23 12.64 7.28
CA ASP A 201 15.29 11.42 8.09
C ASP A 201 14.14 11.34 9.11
N GLU A 202 13.76 12.45 9.76
CA GLU A 202 12.61 12.51 10.69
C GLU A 202 11.29 12.25 9.97
N LEU A 203 11.09 12.86 8.81
CA LEU A 203 9.91 12.65 7.99
C LEU A 203 9.86 11.22 7.44
N ALA A 204 11.00 10.68 7.01
CA ALA A 204 11.11 9.29 6.60
C ALA A 204 10.83 8.34 7.76
N GLN A 205 11.36 8.59 8.98
CA GLN A 205 11.06 7.75 10.14
C GLN A 205 9.58 7.78 10.53
N LYS A 206 8.92 8.93 10.35
CA LYS A 206 7.53 9.14 10.78
C LYS A 206 6.50 8.71 9.75
N TYR A 207 6.80 8.88 8.46
CA TYR A 207 5.84 8.73 7.36
C TYR A 207 6.34 7.84 6.22
N GLY A 208 7.61 7.47 6.20
CA GLY A 208 8.21 6.63 5.17
C GLY A 208 8.92 5.41 5.75
N GLU A 209 9.70 4.76 4.89
CA GLU A 209 10.66 3.73 5.29
C GLU A 209 12.04 4.15 4.75
N PRO A 210 13.03 4.45 5.62
CA PRO A 210 14.33 4.88 5.17
C PRO A 210 14.99 3.82 4.28
N ALA A 211 15.39 4.21 3.07
CA ALA A 211 16.20 3.44 2.13
C ALA A 211 15.56 2.21 1.46
N ASN A 212 14.26 2.24 1.11
CA ASN A 212 13.72 1.25 0.17
C ASN A 212 13.88 1.68 -1.31
N GLU A 213 14.32 0.76 -2.17
CA GLU A 213 14.55 1.05 -3.61
C GLU A 213 13.26 1.34 -4.41
N LEU A 214 12.12 1.35 -3.73
CA LEU A 214 10.81 1.72 -4.24
C LEU A 214 10.63 3.24 -4.30
N GLY A 215 11.36 3.94 -3.44
CA GLY A 215 11.26 5.36 -3.33
C GLY A 215 10.13 5.85 -2.43
N LEU A 216 9.95 5.16 -1.31
CA LEU A 216 9.03 5.57 -0.25
C LEU A 216 9.81 6.28 0.86
N TYR A 217 10.61 7.27 0.48
CA TYR A 217 11.31 8.09 1.45
C TYR A 217 10.30 9.03 2.12
N ILE A 218 9.62 9.87 1.35
CA ILE A 218 8.59 10.79 1.85
C ILE A 218 7.61 11.11 0.70
N SER A 219 6.31 11.07 0.97
CA SER A 219 5.31 11.65 0.06
C SER A 219 5.61 13.14 -0.19
N MET A 220 5.56 13.58 -1.45
CA MET A 220 5.81 14.98 -1.80
C MET A 220 4.83 15.93 -1.08
N ASN A 221 3.58 15.51 -0.88
CA ASN A 221 2.60 16.30 -0.12
C ASN A 221 3.02 16.52 1.34
N ILE A 222 3.61 15.52 1.99
CA ILE A 222 4.09 15.64 3.38
C ILE A 222 5.32 16.56 3.43
N LEU A 223 6.25 16.37 2.49
CA LEU A 223 7.45 17.19 2.38
C LEU A 223 7.09 18.66 2.13
N MET A 224 6.25 18.94 1.15
CA MET A 224 5.83 20.29 0.77
C MET A 224 4.98 20.98 1.84
N LYS A 225 4.15 20.23 2.58
CA LYS A 225 3.44 20.75 3.75
C LYS A 225 4.43 21.20 4.83
N THR A 226 5.50 20.45 5.02
CA THR A 226 6.50 20.73 6.05
C THR A 226 7.39 21.90 5.66
N LEU A 227 7.83 21.96 4.40
CA LEU A 227 8.71 23.02 3.90
C LEU A 227 7.99 24.37 3.77
N VAL A 228 6.79 24.38 3.18
CA VAL A 228 6.11 25.62 2.76
C VAL A 228 4.61 25.66 3.06
N GLY A 229 4.06 24.67 3.76
CA GLY A 229 2.64 24.63 4.13
C GLY A 229 1.68 24.31 2.98
N SER A 230 2.17 23.78 1.85
CA SER A 230 1.34 23.45 0.68
C SER A 230 0.93 21.98 0.63
N HIS A 231 -0.23 21.71 0.02
CA HIS A 231 -0.87 20.39 -0.06
C HIS A 231 -1.12 19.89 -1.49
N TYR A 232 -0.62 20.60 -2.50
CA TYR A 232 -1.00 20.41 -3.90
C TYR A 232 0.17 19.95 -4.76
N TYR A 233 0.87 18.90 -4.32
CA TYR A 233 2.04 18.39 -5.06
C TYR A 233 2.07 16.87 -5.10
N ASP A 234 1.89 16.35 -6.32
CA ASP A 234 1.90 14.92 -6.58
C ASP A 234 3.33 14.47 -6.87
N GLY A 235 3.73 13.40 -6.18
CA GLY A 235 5.08 12.86 -6.30
C GLY A 235 5.57 12.24 -5.01
N ASN A 236 6.78 11.71 -5.08
CA ASN A 236 7.47 11.07 -3.98
C ASN A 236 8.95 11.47 -3.99
N LEU A 237 9.49 11.77 -2.81
CA LEU A 237 10.92 11.70 -2.61
C LEU A 237 11.29 10.21 -2.54
N LEU A 238 12.11 9.77 -3.49
CA LEU A 238 12.47 8.38 -3.66
C LEU A 238 13.66 8.01 -2.77
N THR A 239 14.74 8.76 -2.86
CA THR A 239 15.93 8.50 -2.03
C THR A 239 16.62 9.81 -1.67
N MET A 240 17.43 9.75 -0.61
CA MET A 240 18.39 10.78 -0.25
C MET A 240 19.78 10.14 -0.17
N ASN A 241 20.73 10.63 -0.96
CA ASN A 241 22.14 10.32 -0.81
C ASN A 241 22.82 11.50 -0.07
N ALA A 242 23.50 11.20 1.02
CA ALA A 242 24.25 12.16 1.84
C ALA A 242 25.66 11.63 2.16
N ASP A 243 26.25 10.84 1.25
CA ASP A 243 27.60 10.27 1.40
C ASP A 243 28.69 11.36 1.30
N ASP A 244 28.40 12.45 0.59
CA ASP A 244 29.28 13.62 0.44
C ASP A 244 28.96 14.69 1.50
N PRO A 245 29.90 15.06 2.37
CA PRO A 245 29.67 16.08 3.40
C PRO A 245 29.39 17.49 2.86
N GLU A 246 29.68 17.76 1.58
CA GLU A 246 29.42 19.06 0.93
C GLU A 246 28.20 19.04 -0.01
N CYS A 247 27.55 17.87 -0.18
CA CYS A 247 26.47 17.72 -1.15
C CYS A 247 25.44 16.66 -0.72
N ILE A 248 24.17 17.03 -0.68
CA ILE A 248 23.06 16.09 -0.56
C ILE A 248 22.35 15.98 -1.90
N VAL A 249 22.06 14.76 -2.33
CA VAL A 249 21.28 14.47 -3.54
C VAL A 249 19.94 13.87 -3.14
N LEU A 250 18.86 14.60 -3.46
CA LEU A 250 17.50 14.12 -3.31
C LEU A 250 17.01 13.62 -4.67
N HIS A 251 16.65 12.34 -4.77
CA HIS A 251 16.05 11.76 -5.97
C HIS A 251 14.54 11.70 -5.78
N ALA A 252 13.74 12.34 -6.64
CA ALA A 252 12.29 12.40 -6.51
C ALA A 252 11.57 12.12 -7.84
N GLU A 253 10.33 11.63 -7.76
CA GLU A 253 9.38 11.60 -8.88
C GLU A 253 8.27 12.62 -8.62
N ALA A 254 7.88 13.44 -9.60
CA ALA A 254 6.78 14.39 -9.44
C ALA A 254 6.17 14.76 -10.78
N ASN A 255 4.89 15.15 -10.79
CA ASN A 255 4.22 15.67 -11.99
C ASN A 255 4.88 16.98 -12.49
N ARG A 256 5.47 17.76 -11.60
CA ARG A 256 6.25 18.98 -11.90
C ARG A 256 7.49 19.04 -11.01
N VAL A 257 8.60 19.47 -11.60
CA VAL A 257 9.94 19.41 -10.98
C VAL A 257 10.25 20.72 -10.24
N GLU A 258 9.74 21.83 -10.74
CA GLU A 258 10.02 23.16 -10.22
C GLU A 258 9.47 23.41 -8.81
N PRO A 259 8.29 22.91 -8.40
CA PRO A 259 7.74 23.27 -7.10
C PRO A 259 8.59 22.83 -5.91
N LEU A 260 9.14 21.62 -5.92
CA LEU A 260 10.03 21.17 -4.84
C LEU A 260 11.31 22.00 -4.83
N LEU A 261 11.88 22.32 -5.99
CA LEU A 261 13.04 23.21 -6.10
C LEU A 261 12.77 24.56 -5.41
N TYR A 262 11.61 25.17 -5.67
CA TYR A 262 11.22 26.44 -5.04
C TYR A 262 11.02 26.31 -3.53
N ALA A 263 10.36 25.24 -3.08
CA ALA A 263 10.14 25.01 -1.66
C ALA A 263 11.44 24.82 -0.89
N LEU A 264 12.39 24.05 -1.44
CA LEU A 264 13.71 23.86 -0.81
C LEU A 264 14.49 25.17 -0.74
N ARG A 265 14.49 25.99 -1.81
CA ARG A 265 15.13 27.32 -1.80
C ARG A 265 14.50 28.29 -0.80
N GLN A 266 13.18 28.19 -0.59
CA GLN A 266 12.49 29.02 0.39
C GLN A 266 12.80 28.57 1.83
N ALA A 267 12.83 27.27 2.09
CA ALA A 267 13.11 26.73 3.41
C ALA A 267 14.60 26.85 3.81
N PHE A 268 15.50 26.75 2.83
CA PHE A 268 16.96 26.78 3.01
C PHE A 268 17.60 27.84 2.09
N PRO A 269 17.50 29.14 2.45
CA PRO A 269 17.86 30.23 1.55
C PRO A 269 19.35 30.35 1.24
N ASN A 270 20.24 29.77 2.05
CA ASN A 270 21.69 29.82 1.79
C ASN A 270 22.23 28.54 1.13
N LEU A 271 21.38 27.56 0.81
CA LEU A 271 21.77 26.42 -0.01
C LEU A 271 21.74 26.80 -1.50
N GLU A 272 22.79 26.39 -2.21
CA GLU A 272 22.78 26.34 -3.66
C GLU A 272 22.08 25.04 -4.10
N ILE A 273 20.95 25.19 -4.80
CA ILE A 273 20.12 24.06 -5.20
C ILE A 273 19.99 24.02 -6.71
N GLU A 274 20.47 22.94 -7.32
CA GLU A 274 20.36 22.64 -8.74
C GLU A 274 19.43 21.44 -8.93
N VAL A 275 18.64 21.44 -10.00
CA VAL A 275 17.80 20.30 -10.37
C VAL A 275 18.21 19.77 -11.74
N LYS A 276 18.24 18.45 -11.86
CA LYS A 276 18.51 17.76 -13.12
C LYS A 276 17.42 16.74 -13.36
N GLU A 277 16.59 16.99 -14.35
CA GLU A 277 15.63 16.00 -14.81
C GLU A 277 16.35 14.78 -15.36
N THR A 278 16.07 13.65 -14.74
CA THR A 278 16.47 12.34 -15.22
C THR A 278 15.46 11.96 -16.29
N LYS A 279 15.65 12.47 -17.52
CA LYS A 279 14.84 12.01 -18.66
C LYS A 279 14.83 10.49 -18.65
N THR A 280 13.65 9.90 -18.51
CA THR A 280 13.41 8.54 -18.96
C THR A 280 13.70 8.55 -20.46
N ALA A 281 14.93 8.22 -20.84
CA ALA A 281 15.25 7.98 -22.24
C ALA A 281 14.39 6.80 -22.70
N LEU A 282 13.66 7.01 -23.82
CA LEU A 282 12.74 6.11 -24.55
C LEU A 282 11.25 6.45 -24.26
N ILE A 283 10.44 7.01 -25.16
CA ILE A 283 10.40 6.87 -26.63
C ILE A 283 9.82 8.15 -27.26
N HIS A 284 10.68 9.08 -27.69
CA HIS A 284 10.35 10.03 -28.76
C HIS A 284 11.63 10.33 -29.55
N LYS A 285 12.16 9.30 -30.23
CA LYS A 285 13.17 9.49 -31.29
C LYS A 285 13.33 8.28 -32.23
N VAL A 286 12.25 7.64 -32.67
CA VAL A 286 12.27 6.79 -33.89
C VAL A 286 10.96 6.91 -34.68
N TYR A 287 10.48 8.13 -34.94
CA TYR A 287 9.63 8.41 -36.10
C TYR A 287 10.03 9.76 -36.66
N GLY A 288 11.25 9.79 -37.19
CA GLY A 288 11.85 10.93 -37.86
C GLY A 288 12.61 10.44 -39.08
N ASN A 289 11.85 10.14 -40.12
CA ASN A 289 12.24 10.27 -41.52
C ASN A 289 13.38 9.38 -42.07
N LYS A 290 13.01 8.29 -42.77
CA LYS A 290 13.69 7.90 -44.02
C LYS A 290 12.66 7.49 -45.08
N ASN A 291 12.38 8.46 -45.93
CA ASN A 291 12.23 8.38 -47.39
C ASN A 291 10.96 7.78 -48.00
N LYS A 292 10.12 8.70 -48.50
CA LYS A 292 9.60 8.64 -49.87
C LYS A 292 10.78 8.55 -50.86
N LYS A 293 10.81 7.51 -51.67
CA LYS A 293 10.86 7.55 -53.14
C LYS A 293 10.56 6.16 -53.68
#